data_AF-A0A7S1K3I0-F1
#
_entry.id   AF-A0A7S1K3I0-F1
#
_cell.length_a   1.000
_cell.length_b   1.000
_cell.length_c   1.000
_cell.angle_alpha   90.00
_cell.angle_beta   90.00
_cell.angle_gamma   90.00
#
_symmetry.space_group_name_H-M   'P 1'
#
loop_
_entity.id
_entity.type
_entity.pdbx_description
1 polymer ?
#
loop_
_entity_poly.entity_id
_entity_poly.type
_entity_poly.pdbx_seq_one_letter_code
_entity_poly.pdbx_strand_id
1 'polypeptide(L)'
;ITTNLVPYPGLHFLLSSMSPINSHSAPTRGDPKKVDHKAMLPRGFDQLFSDVLSPAHQVINIHPKASTCMATAFIVRGDAAIADVTRNVARVKSHLKMLRWNEDAFKVGICDTPPAGHKYSLLSLSNSCGVRDLLHQIQTRFHKLYDRKAHLHHYTRYMPAGEIHAADEALTSLIAEYTCIEEHQVPPPPKHTINSTSCCPPAAPPASEILRLGAGRIAHFYDHHGRWMGSVGGRGNVYWDWLSSVDRSSLLCE
;
A
#
# COMPACT_ATOMS: atom_id res chain seq x y z
N ILE A 1 9.56 -1.30 1.19
CA ILE A 1 8.09 -1.22 1.14
C ILE A 1 7.47 -2.49 1.74
N THR A 2 7.92 -3.67 1.33
CA THR A 2 7.40 -4.98 1.79
C THR A 2 7.48 -5.23 3.30
N THR A 3 8.56 -4.82 3.97
CA THR A 3 8.77 -5.08 5.41
C THR A 3 7.73 -4.46 6.35
N ASN A 4 6.94 -3.51 5.84
CA ASN A 4 6.09 -2.62 6.62
C ASN A 4 4.60 -2.64 6.26
N LEU A 5 4.25 -3.12 5.06
CA LEU A 5 2.85 -3.25 4.62
C LEU A 5 2.31 -4.67 4.77
N VAL A 6 3.19 -5.63 5.07
CA VAL A 6 2.85 -7.06 5.14
C VAL A 6 3.12 -7.55 6.56
N PRO A 7 2.10 -7.52 7.45
CA PRO A 7 2.24 -8.03 8.81
C PRO A 7 2.30 -9.56 8.86
N TYR A 8 1.67 -10.26 7.90
CA TYR A 8 1.68 -11.71 7.79
C TYR A 8 2.33 -12.13 6.46
N PRO A 9 3.34 -13.01 6.45
CA PRO A 9 4.04 -13.42 5.23
C PRO A 9 3.12 -13.98 4.12
N GLY A 10 2.05 -14.70 4.50
CA GLY A 10 1.06 -15.25 3.56
C GLY A 10 0.13 -14.19 2.92
N LEU A 11 -0.02 -13.02 3.54
CA LEU A 11 -1.04 -12.03 3.18
C LEU A 11 -0.39 -10.77 2.62
N HIS A 12 0.27 -10.95 1.47
CA HIS A 12 1.12 -9.94 0.84
C HIS A 12 0.49 -9.31 -0.42
N PHE A 13 -0.79 -9.59 -0.68
CA PHE A 13 -1.51 -9.02 -1.83
C PHE A 13 -1.91 -7.56 -1.54
N LEU A 14 -1.31 -6.63 -2.26
CA LEU A 14 -1.55 -5.20 -2.09
C LEU A 14 -2.55 -4.67 -3.11
N LEU A 15 -3.51 -3.89 -2.63
CA LEU A 15 -4.36 -3.04 -3.45
C LEU A 15 -3.59 -1.79 -3.83
N SER A 16 -3.68 -1.40 -5.10
CA SER A 16 -3.09 -0.16 -5.58
C SER A 16 -4.16 0.77 -6.13
N SER A 17 -3.99 2.06 -5.85
CA SER A 17 -4.82 3.13 -6.39
C SER A 17 -3.98 4.36 -6.68
N MET A 18 -4.40 5.12 -7.69
CA MET A 18 -3.66 6.28 -8.13
C MET A 18 -4.60 7.43 -8.43
N SER A 19 -4.21 8.65 -8.07
CA SER A 19 -4.83 9.87 -8.57
C SER A 19 -3.72 10.88 -8.86
N PRO A 20 -3.74 11.56 -10.03
CA PRO A 20 -4.72 11.43 -11.09
C PRO A 20 -4.56 10.16 -11.94
N ILE A 21 -5.68 9.57 -12.38
CA ILE A 21 -5.71 8.69 -13.56
C ILE A 21 -6.17 9.56 -14.72
N ASN A 22 -5.35 9.65 -15.76
CA ASN A 22 -5.72 10.28 -17.01
C ASN A 22 -5.80 9.18 -18.07
N SER A 23 -6.92 9.14 -18.80
CA SER A 23 -6.90 8.50 -20.10
C SER A 23 -5.99 9.34 -20.99
N HIS A 24 -5.01 8.70 -21.63
CA HIS A 24 -4.48 9.24 -22.88
C HIS A 24 -5.62 9.15 -23.88
N SER A 25 -6.57 10.10 -23.86
CA SER A 25 -7.34 10.35 -25.07
C SER A 25 -6.32 10.81 -26.10
N ALA A 26 -5.87 9.87 -26.93
CA ALA A 26 -5.34 10.21 -28.23
C ALA A 26 -6.32 11.23 -28.84
N PRO A 27 -5.83 12.33 -29.43
CA PRO A 27 -6.73 13.27 -30.09
C PRO A 27 -7.55 12.46 -31.08
N THR A 28 -8.86 12.35 -30.83
CA THR A 28 -9.78 11.69 -31.75
C THR A 28 -9.54 12.33 -33.12
N ARG A 29 -9.17 11.50 -34.09
CA ARG A 29 -8.91 11.85 -35.50
C ARG A 29 -10.10 12.64 -36.05
N GLY A 30 -10.09 13.96 -35.89
CA GLY A 30 -11.17 14.83 -36.37
C GLY A 30 -11.37 16.14 -35.62
N ASP A 31 -11.05 16.23 -34.32
CA ASP A 31 -11.35 17.45 -33.54
C ASP A 31 -10.21 17.83 -32.57
N PRO A 32 -9.27 18.72 -32.95
CA PRO A 32 -8.19 19.19 -32.07
C PRO A 32 -8.66 20.09 -30.90
N LYS A 33 -9.98 20.30 -30.74
CA LYS A 33 -10.57 21.21 -29.74
C LYS A 33 -11.45 20.53 -28.68
N LYS A 34 -11.60 19.20 -28.71
CA LYS A 34 -12.26 18.42 -27.67
C LYS A 34 -11.26 17.53 -26.94
N VAL A 35 -10.22 18.14 -26.40
CA VAL A 35 -9.67 17.60 -25.15
C VAL A 35 -10.72 18.01 -24.12
N ASP A 36 -11.33 17.06 -23.42
CA ASP A 36 -12.20 17.37 -22.28
C ASP A 36 -11.34 18.04 -21.20
N HIS A 37 -11.10 19.35 -21.35
CA HIS A 37 -10.35 20.18 -20.40
C HIS A 37 -11.02 20.22 -19.02
N LYS A 38 -12.24 19.66 -18.91
CA LYS A 38 -12.96 19.46 -17.64
C LYS A 38 -12.41 18.28 -16.82
N ALA A 39 -11.79 17.28 -17.45
CA ALA A 39 -10.97 16.26 -16.76
C ALA A 39 -9.60 16.80 -16.32
N MET A 40 -9.29 18.04 -16.71
CA MET A 40 -8.01 18.75 -16.57
C MET A 40 -8.17 20.03 -15.72
N LEU A 41 -9.19 20.11 -14.86
CA LEU A 41 -9.16 21.11 -13.79
C LEU A 41 -7.94 20.85 -12.90
N PRO A 42 -7.26 21.88 -12.37
CA PRO A 42 -6.22 21.69 -11.38
C PRO A 42 -6.85 20.95 -10.20
N ARG A 43 -6.63 19.63 -10.13
CA ARG A 43 -7.09 18.80 -9.03
C ARG A 43 -6.46 19.40 -7.79
N GLY A 44 -7.29 19.89 -6.87
CA GLY A 44 -6.80 20.38 -5.59
C GLY A 44 -5.99 19.26 -4.93
N PHE A 45 -4.88 19.61 -4.29
CA PHE A 45 -4.02 18.64 -3.60
C PHE A 45 -4.83 17.73 -2.67
N ASP A 46 -5.76 18.32 -1.92
CA ASP A 46 -6.65 17.62 -1.00
C ASP A 46 -7.60 16.63 -1.72
N GLN A 47 -8.00 16.91 -2.96
CA GLN A 47 -8.91 16.03 -3.71
C GLN A 47 -8.24 14.70 -4.08
N LEU A 48 -6.91 14.70 -4.28
CA LEU A 48 -6.16 13.48 -4.62
C LEU A 48 -6.37 12.37 -3.57
N PHE A 49 -6.39 12.75 -2.29
CA PHE A 49 -6.58 11.83 -1.17
C PHE A 49 -8.00 11.26 -1.13
N SER A 50 -9.01 12.05 -1.47
CA SER A 50 -10.39 11.57 -1.61
C SER A 50 -10.52 10.60 -2.80
N ASP A 51 -9.91 10.96 -3.93
CA ASP A 51 -9.98 10.20 -5.18
C ASP A 51 -9.35 8.82 -5.02
N VAL A 52 -8.20 8.75 -4.36
CA VAL A 52 -7.47 7.49 -4.14
C VAL A 52 -8.25 6.48 -3.29
N LEU A 53 -9.27 6.90 -2.54
CA LEU A 53 -10.20 5.98 -1.85
C LEU A 53 -11.45 5.63 -2.67
N SER A 54 -11.66 6.29 -3.80
CA SER A 54 -12.80 6.06 -4.68
C SER A 54 -12.60 4.78 -5.51
N PRO A 55 -13.66 4.00 -5.77
CA PRO A 55 -13.61 2.84 -6.66
C PRO A 55 -13.08 3.16 -8.06
N ALA A 56 -13.36 4.36 -8.57
CA ALA A 56 -12.94 4.80 -9.91
C ALA A 56 -11.41 4.91 -10.07
N HIS A 57 -10.68 4.99 -8.95
CA HIS A 57 -9.23 5.14 -8.92
C HIS A 57 -8.49 3.89 -8.43
N GLN A 58 -9.22 2.82 -8.12
CA GLN A 58 -8.62 1.53 -7.79
C GLN A 58 -8.20 0.82 -9.06
N VAL A 59 -6.99 0.26 -9.05
CA VAL A 59 -6.50 -0.60 -10.14
C VAL A 59 -7.15 -1.98 -10.08
N ILE A 60 -7.59 -2.38 -8.88
CA ILE A 60 -8.26 -3.64 -8.61
C ILE A 60 -9.71 -3.34 -8.20
N ASN A 61 -10.66 -4.14 -8.66
CA ASN A 61 -12.09 -3.96 -8.37
C ASN A 61 -12.46 -4.34 -6.92
N ILE A 62 -11.90 -3.63 -5.94
CA ILE A 62 -12.15 -3.79 -4.50
C ILE A 62 -12.32 -2.41 -3.89
N HIS A 63 -13.39 -2.21 -3.11
CA HIS A 63 -13.63 -0.94 -2.44
C HIS A 63 -12.82 -0.86 -1.12
N PRO A 64 -11.86 0.06 -0.98
CA PRO A 64 -10.97 0.07 0.19
C PRO A 64 -11.69 0.40 1.50
N LYS A 65 -12.76 1.21 1.47
CA LYS A 65 -13.57 1.54 2.66
C LYS A 65 -14.49 0.41 3.15
N ALA A 66 -14.77 -0.59 2.30
CA ALA A 66 -15.70 -1.67 2.65
C ALA A 66 -15.04 -2.72 3.54
N SER A 67 -13.74 -2.93 3.36
CA SER A 67 -12.93 -3.97 4.01
C SER A 67 -11.96 -3.38 5.03
N THR A 68 -11.48 -4.23 5.93
CA THR A 68 -10.48 -3.85 6.92
C THR A 68 -9.07 -3.86 6.33
N CYS A 69 -8.38 -2.74 6.45
CA CYS A 69 -7.00 -2.55 6.03
C CYS A 69 -6.03 -2.94 7.16
N MET A 70 -5.01 -3.72 6.82
CA MET A 70 -3.94 -4.08 7.75
C MET A 70 -2.86 -3.00 7.80
N ALA A 71 -2.56 -2.41 6.64
CA ALA A 71 -1.58 -1.34 6.48
C ALA A 71 -1.82 -0.59 5.17
N THR A 72 -1.51 0.71 5.15
CA THR A 72 -1.62 1.56 3.96
C THR A 72 -0.40 2.47 3.82
N ALA A 73 0.13 2.60 2.61
CA ALA A 73 1.17 3.56 2.27
C ALA A 73 0.68 4.54 1.20
N PHE A 74 1.01 5.81 1.39
CA PHE A 74 0.82 6.88 0.43
C PHE A 74 2.17 7.34 -0.10
N ILE A 75 2.28 7.49 -1.42
CA ILE A 75 3.44 8.06 -2.09
C ILE A 75 2.95 9.31 -2.83
N VAL A 76 3.24 10.46 -2.24
CA VAL A 76 2.93 11.78 -2.81
C VAL A 76 4.10 12.21 -3.68
N ARG A 77 3.81 12.72 -4.88
CA ARG A 77 4.80 13.34 -5.76
C ARG A 77 4.39 14.75 -6.16
N GLY A 78 5.34 15.66 -6.22
CA GLY A 78 5.15 17.09 -6.48
C GLY A 78 5.49 17.95 -5.26
N ASP A 79 5.41 19.27 -5.43
CA ASP A 79 5.77 20.28 -4.42
C ASP A 79 4.70 20.37 -3.32
N ALA A 80 4.67 19.38 -2.43
CA ALA A 80 3.65 19.20 -1.41
C ALA A 80 4.20 19.56 -0.02
N ALA A 81 3.53 20.47 0.68
CA ALA A 81 3.86 20.78 2.06
C ALA A 81 3.52 19.60 2.98
N ILE A 82 4.44 19.23 3.87
CA ILE A 82 4.27 18.13 4.83
C ILE A 82 3.01 18.35 5.68
N ALA A 83 2.73 19.60 6.08
CA ALA A 83 1.54 19.95 6.86
C ALA A 83 0.23 19.59 6.13
N ASP A 84 0.15 19.86 4.82
CA ASP A 84 -1.02 19.52 4.01
C ASP A 84 -1.13 18.00 3.83
N VAL A 85 0.00 17.31 3.62
CA VAL A 85 0.03 15.85 3.52
C VAL A 85 -0.49 15.22 4.80
N THR A 86 0.03 15.60 5.96
CA THR A 86 -0.37 15.07 7.27
C THR A 86 -1.85 15.34 7.55
N ARG A 87 -2.34 16.56 7.26
CA ARG A 87 -3.77 16.91 7.38
C ARG A 87 -4.65 15.97 6.55
N ASN A 88 -4.27 15.73 5.29
CA ASN A 88 -5.05 14.89 4.40
C ASN A 88 -4.99 13.40 4.76
N VAL A 89 -3.83 12.91 5.21
CA VAL A 89 -3.67 11.52 5.68
C VAL A 89 -4.53 11.29 6.92
N ALA A 90 -4.58 12.23 7.87
CA ALA A 90 -5.49 12.14 9.01
C ALA A 90 -6.96 12.06 8.58
N ARG A 91 -7.36 12.85 7.56
CA ARG A 91 -8.70 12.79 6.97
C ARG A 91 -8.98 11.46 6.27
N VAL A 92 -8.00 10.87 5.58
CA VAL A 92 -8.17 9.55 4.95
C VAL A 92 -8.27 8.45 5.99
N LYS A 93 -7.46 8.51 7.05
CA LYS A 93 -7.46 7.55 8.15
C LYS A 93 -8.85 7.40 8.76
N SER A 94 -9.60 8.50 8.94
CA SER A 94 -10.96 8.43 9.50
C SER A 94 -12.00 7.72 8.60
N HIS A 95 -11.69 7.52 7.31
CA HIS A 95 -12.57 6.84 6.35
C HIS A 95 -12.18 5.39 6.08
N LEU A 96 -11.04 4.91 6.61
CA LEU A 96 -10.56 3.55 6.46
C LEU A 96 -10.75 2.77 7.75
N LYS A 97 -11.21 1.53 7.64
CA LYS A 97 -11.26 0.61 8.77
C LYS A 97 -9.88 -0.02 8.91
N MET A 98 -9.21 0.22 10.03
CA MET A 98 -7.91 -0.39 10.33
C MET A 98 -8.07 -1.53 11.32
N LEU A 99 -7.12 -2.45 11.35
CA LEU A 99 -7.05 -3.46 12.41
C LEU A 99 -6.83 -2.78 13.77
N ARG A 100 -7.55 -3.23 14.80
CA ARG A 100 -7.53 -2.64 16.15
C ARG A 100 -6.16 -2.67 16.81
N TRP A 101 -5.37 -3.71 16.56
CA TRP A 101 -4.01 -3.82 17.12
C TRP A 101 -2.98 -3.00 16.32
N ASN A 102 -3.36 -2.40 15.18
CA ASN A 102 -2.46 -1.64 14.31
C ASN A 102 -3.18 -0.47 13.62
N GLU A 103 -3.82 0.39 14.43
CA GLU A 103 -4.58 1.53 13.90
C GLU A 103 -3.67 2.57 13.21
N ASP A 104 -2.39 2.60 13.55
CA ASP A 104 -1.38 3.53 13.03
C ASP A 104 -0.53 2.96 11.88
N ALA A 105 -1.02 1.93 11.19
CA ALA A 105 -0.33 1.29 10.08
C ALA A 105 -0.33 2.11 8.77
N PHE A 106 -0.08 3.42 8.88
CA PHE A 106 0.01 4.35 7.77
C PHE A 106 1.45 4.76 7.52
N LYS A 107 1.85 4.79 6.24
CA LYS A 107 3.16 5.28 5.82
C LYS A 107 3.02 6.32 4.74
N VAL A 108 3.86 7.33 4.79
CA VAL A 108 3.84 8.43 3.83
C VAL A 108 5.25 8.65 3.29
N GLY A 109 5.39 8.57 1.98
CA GLY A 109 6.57 9.01 1.25
C GLY A 109 6.25 10.25 0.43
N ILE A 110 7.12 11.25 0.47
CA ILE A 110 7.00 12.48 -0.30
C ILE A 110 8.19 12.57 -1.25
N CYS A 111 7.91 12.86 -2.52
CA CYS A 111 8.91 13.07 -3.56
C CYS A 111 8.67 14.42 -4.24
N ASP A 112 9.61 15.34 -4.10
CA ASP A 112 9.45 16.72 -4.62
C ASP A 112 9.37 16.78 -6.15
N THR A 113 9.78 15.71 -6.84
CA THR A 113 9.73 15.64 -8.31
C THR A 113 8.37 15.15 -8.79
N PRO A 114 7.53 16.03 -9.39
CA PRO A 114 6.24 15.62 -9.94
C PRO A 114 6.41 14.69 -11.15
N PRO A 115 5.40 13.87 -11.49
CA PRO A 115 5.40 13.13 -12.75
C PRO A 115 5.14 14.07 -13.94
N ALA A 116 5.52 13.63 -15.14
CA ALA A 116 5.33 14.42 -16.36
C ALA A 116 3.85 14.78 -16.58
N GLY A 117 3.60 16.03 -16.94
CA GLY A 117 2.25 16.54 -17.26
C GLY A 117 1.36 16.82 -16.04
N HIS A 118 1.86 16.72 -14.81
CA HIS A 118 1.08 16.94 -13.60
C HIS A 118 1.82 17.79 -12.58
N LYS A 119 1.07 18.58 -11.80
CA LYS A 119 1.62 19.29 -10.63
C LYS A 119 1.81 18.37 -9.43
N TYR A 120 0.88 17.43 -9.25
CA TYR A 120 0.84 16.49 -8.14
C TYR A 120 0.37 15.12 -8.60
N SER A 121 0.82 14.08 -7.91
CA SER A 121 0.23 12.74 -7.98
C SER A 121 0.32 12.02 -6.65
N LEU A 122 -0.64 11.15 -6.39
CA LEU A 122 -0.70 10.30 -5.22
C LEU A 122 -0.89 8.85 -5.67
N LEU A 123 -0.03 7.97 -5.17
CA LEU A 123 -0.17 6.52 -5.24
C LEU A 123 -0.48 6.00 -3.84
N SER A 124 -1.48 5.15 -3.71
CA SER A 124 -1.75 4.38 -2.49
C SER A 124 -1.50 2.91 -2.70
N LEU A 125 -0.90 2.29 -1.71
CA LEU A 125 -0.70 0.85 -1.59
C LEU A 125 -1.30 0.40 -0.27
N SER A 126 -2.40 -0.33 -0.32
CA SER A 126 -3.15 -0.79 0.86
C SER A 126 -3.17 -2.31 0.92
N ASN A 127 -2.68 -2.88 2.01
CA ASN A 127 -2.93 -4.29 2.32
C ASN A 127 -4.30 -4.39 3.01
N SER A 128 -5.27 -4.98 2.33
CA SER A 128 -6.65 -5.06 2.80
C SER A 128 -7.18 -6.48 2.72
N CYS A 129 -7.99 -6.87 3.71
CA CYS A 129 -8.72 -8.14 3.70
C CYS A 129 -9.72 -8.26 2.54
N GLY A 130 -10.08 -7.15 1.88
CA GLY A 130 -10.95 -7.15 0.70
C GLY A 130 -10.40 -7.92 -0.49
N VAL A 131 -9.11 -8.26 -0.50
CA VAL A 131 -8.51 -9.15 -1.52
C VAL A 131 -9.21 -10.51 -1.57
N ARG A 132 -9.76 -11.00 -0.45
CA ARG A 132 -10.48 -12.28 -0.41
C ARG A 132 -11.60 -12.37 -1.45
N ASP A 133 -12.31 -11.27 -1.71
CA ASP A 133 -13.45 -11.25 -2.62
C ASP A 133 -12.99 -11.46 -4.07
N LEU A 134 -11.83 -10.89 -4.43
CA LEU A 134 -11.19 -11.12 -5.73
C LEU A 134 -10.71 -12.57 -5.85
N LEU A 135 -10.06 -13.10 -4.82
CA LEU A 135 -9.59 -14.48 -4.81
C LEU A 135 -10.75 -15.48 -4.96
N HIS A 136 -11.85 -15.24 -4.24
CA HIS A 136 -13.07 -16.03 -4.37
C HIS A 136 -13.70 -15.94 -5.78
N GLN A 137 -13.68 -14.77 -6.40
CA GLN A 137 -14.14 -14.61 -7.80
C GLN A 137 -13.26 -15.40 -8.78
N ILE A 138 -11.94 -15.40 -8.58
CA ILE A 138 -11.00 -16.19 -9.39
C ILE A 138 -11.29 -17.68 -9.20
N GLN A 139 -11.45 -18.14 -7.96
CA GLN A 139 -11.79 -19.53 -7.63
C GLN A 139 -13.10 -19.96 -8.30
N THR A 140 -14.15 -19.15 -8.20
CA THR A 140 -15.45 -19.43 -8.83
C THR A 140 -15.33 -19.57 -10.36
N ARG A 141 -14.53 -18.71 -11.01
CA ARG A 141 -14.29 -18.79 -12.46
C ARG A 141 -13.46 -20.02 -12.82
N PHE A 142 -12.50 -20.37 -11.97
CA PHE A 142 -11.68 -21.57 -12.12
C PHE A 142 -12.55 -22.84 -12.06
N HIS A 143 -13.40 -23.00 -11.03
CA HIS A 143 -14.31 -24.16 -10.91
C HIS A 143 -15.24 -24.29 -12.11
N LYS A 144 -15.82 -23.19 -12.60
CA LYS A 144 -16.66 -23.20 -13.82
C LYS A 144 -15.96 -23.79 -15.05
N LEU A 145 -14.65 -23.57 -15.20
CA LEU A 145 -13.86 -24.13 -16.30
C LEU A 145 -13.43 -25.57 -16.00
N TYR A 146 -13.01 -25.82 -14.76
CA TYR A 146 -12.51 -27.11 -14.30
C TYR A 146 -13.59 -28.20 -14.32
N ASP A 147 -14.81 -27.88 -13.88
CA ASP A 147 -15.98 -28.78 -13.88
C ASP A 147 -16.32 -29.25 -15.30
N ARG A 148 -16.09 -28.39 -16.29
CA ARG A 148 -16.29 -28.70 -17.71
C ARG A 148 -15.06 -29.33 -18.37
N LYS A 149 -13.98 -29.53 -17.62
CA LYS A 149 -12.66 -29.99 -18.10
C LYS A 149 -12.14 -29.15 -19.28
N ALA A 150 -12.51 -27.87 -19.34
CA ALA A 150 -12.15 -26.98 -20.43
C ALA A 150 -10.64 -26.72 -20.40
N HIS A 151 -9.96 -26.95 -21.54
CA HIS A 151 -8.50 -26.79 -21.70
C HIS A 151 -7.62 -27.60 -20.72
N LEU A 152 -8.19 -28.52 -19.94
CA LEU A 152 -7.46 -29.25 -18.90
C LEU A 152 -6.31 -30.10 -19.47
N HIS A 153 -6.50 -30.68 -20.66
CA HIS A 153 -5.52 -31.54 -21.32
C HIS A 153 -4.20 -30.83 -21.67
N HIS A 154 -4.19 -29.49 -21.81
CA HIS A 154 -2.96 -28.75 -22.06
C HIS A 154 -2.04 -28.74 -20.83
N TYR A 155 -2.64 -28.75 -19.64
CA TYR A 155 -1.92 -28.76 -18.37
C TYR A 155 -1.55 -30.18 -17.95
N THR A 156 -2.48 -31.13 -18.05
CA THR A 156 -2.24 -32.52 -17.62
C THR A 156 -1.18 -33.26 -18.43
N ARG A 157 -0.77 -32.72 -19.59
CA ARG A 157 0.38 -33.21 -20.36
C ARG A 157 1.72 -33.03 -19.63
N TYR A 158 1.85 -32.00 -18.80
CA TYR A 158 3.11 -31.63 -18.15
C TYR A 158 3.03 -31.55 -16.63
N MET A 159 1.83 -31.62 -16.06
CA MET A 159 1.56 -31.42 -14.63
C MET A 159 0.50 -32.42 -14.16
N PRO A 160 0.71 -33.13 -13.03
CA PRO A 160 -0.29 -34.05 -12.52
C PRO A 160 -1.54 -33.29 -12.04
N ALA A 161 -2.73 -33.87 -12.21
CA ALA A 161 -3.99 -33.25 -11.80
C ALA A 161 -4.04 -32.94 -10.29
N GLY A 162 -3.30 -33.69 -9.46
CA GLY A 162 -3.19 -33.44 -8.03
C GLY A 162 -2.59 -32.08 -7.67
N GLU A 163 -1.69 -31.53 -8.49
CA GLU A 163 -1.13 -30.20 -8.23
C GLU A 163 -2.16 -29.09 -8.49
N ILE A 164 -3.09 -29.31 -9.42
CA ILE A 164 -4.20 -28.36 -9.67
C ILE A 164 -5.12 -28.32 -8.46
N HIS A 165 -5.40 -29.48 -7.86
CA HIS A 165 -6.18 -29.59 -6.63
C HIS A 165 -5.48 -28.91 -5.46
N ALA A 166 -4.18 -29.17 -5.28
CA ALA A 166 -3.39 -28.54 -4.22
C ALA A 166 -3.38 -27.01 -4.34
N ALA A 167 -3.35 -26.47 -5.56
CA ALA A 167 -3.43 -25.02 -5.79
C ALA A 167 -4.80 -24.44 -5.38
N ASP A 168 -5.89 -25.17 -5.63
CA ASP A 168 -7.24 -24.77 -5.22
C ASP A 168 -7.42 -24.83 -3.69
N GLU A 169 -6.87 -25.87 -3.03
CA GLU A 169 -6.83 -25.96 -1.57
C GLU A 169 -6.02 -24.82 -0.95
N ALA A 170 -4.85 -24.49 -1.53
CA ALA A 170 -4.03 -23.37 -1.09
C ALA A 170 -4.78 -22.03 -1.23
N LEU A 171 -5.51 -21.84 -2.34
CA LEU A 171 -6.35 -20.65 -2.54
C LEU A 171 -7.49 -20.58 -1.51
N THR A 172 -8.12 -21.72 -1.20
CA THR A 172 -9.16 -21.82 -0.17
C THR A 172 -8.62 -21.46 1.20
N SER A 173 -7.46 -21.99 1.58
CA SER A 173 -6.77 -21.66 2.84
C SER A 173 -6.48 -20.17 2.92
N LEU A 174 -5.97 -19.57 1.85
CA LEU A 174 -5.66 -18.14 1.80
C LEU A 174 -6.90 -17.26 2.00
N ILE A 175 -8.03 -17.62 1.38
CA ILE A 175 -9.31 -16.91 1.56
C ILE A 175 -9.79 -17.03 3.02
N ALA A 176 -9.65 -18.20 3.63
CA ALA A 176 -9.99 -18.43 5.02
C ALA A 176 -9.11 -17.61 5.98
N GLU A 177 -7.80 -17.51 5.70
CA GLU A 177 -6.87 -16.69 6.49
C GLU A 177 -7.23 -15.20 6.46
N TYR A 178 -7.53 -14.64 5.28
CA TYR A 178 -7.99 -13.25 5.16
C TYR A 178 -9.29 -13.00 5.91
N THR A 179 -10.21 -13.96 5.89
CA THR A 179 -11.50 -13.89 6.61
C THR A 179 -11.29 -13.93 8.12
N CYS A 180 -10.46 -14.87 8.58
CA CYS A 180 -10.12 -15.01 9.99
C CYS A 180 -9.55 -13.71 10.58
N ILE A 181 -8.63 -13.05 9.87
CA ILE A 181 -8.03 -11.79 10.35
C ILE A 181 -9.02 -10.64 10.35
N GLU A 182 -9.93 -10.55 9.38
CA GLU A 182 -10.95 -9.51 9.38
C GLU A 182 -11.93 -9.65 10.55
N GLU A 183 -12.31 -10.88 10.89
CA GLU A 183 -13.27 -11.17 11.98
C GLU A 183 -12.62 -11.09 13.37
N HIS A 184 -11.49 -11.76 13.54
CA HIS A 184 -10.87 -11.98 14.86
C HIS A 184 -9.78 -10.95 15.18
N GLN A 185 -9.24 -10.26 14.17
CA GLN A 185 -8.19 -9.26 14.31
C GLN A 185 -7.00 -9.75 15.16
N VAL A 186 -6.56 -10.98 14.92
CA VAL A 186 -5.48 -11.64 15.68
C VAL A 186 -4.16 -10.95 15.38
N PRO A 187 -3.38 -10.47 16.37
CA PRO A 187 -2.07 -9.87 16.10
C PRO A 187 -1.07 -10.90 15.55
N PRO A 188 -0.11 -10.48 14.71
CA PRO A 188 0.93 -11.39 14.22
C PRO A 188 1.81 -11.88 15.38
N PRO A 189 2.34 -13.11 15.30
CA PRO A 189 3.29 -13.59 16.30
C PRO A 189 4.50 -12.66 16.36
N PRO A 190 5.09 -12.45 17.55
CA PRO A 190 6.29 -11.64 17.68
C PRO A 190 7.38 -12.22 16.77
N LYS A 191 7.95 -11.38 15.90
CA LYS A 191 9.09 -11.77 15.08
C LYS A 191 10.19 -12.18 16.06
N HIS A 192 10.63 -13.45 16.03
CA HIS A 192 11.76 -13.88 16.84
C HIS A 192 12.94 -12.93 16.57
N THR A 193 13.31 -12.15 17.58
CA THR A 193 14.52 -11.35 17.57
C THR A 193 15.68 -12.31 17.38
N ILE A 194 16.30 -12.33 16.21
CA ILE A 194 17.64 -12.89 16.10
C ILE A 194 18.49 -12.00 17.01
N ASN A 195 18.93 -12.56 18.13
CA ASN A 195 19.81 -11.89 19.08
C ASN A 195 21.12 -11.51 18.36
N SER A 196 21.20 -10.32 17.80
CA SER A 196 22.48 -9.67 17.53
C SER A 196 23.01 -9.15 18.87
N THR A 197 23.76 -10.00 19.54
CA THR A 197 24.64 -9.59 20.63
C THR A 197 25.62 -8.51 20.13
N SER A 198 25.82 -7.51 20.99
CA SER A 198 26.87 -6.48 20.96
C SER A 198 26.92 -5.56 19.73
N CYS A 199 26.34 -4.37 19.86
CA CYS A 199 27.10 -3.11 19.86
C CYS A 199 26.20 -2.00 20.42
N CYS A 200 26.66 -1.34 21.48
CA CYS A 200 26.00 -0.14 22.00
C CYS A 200 25.85 0.90 20.89
N PRO A 201 24.69 1.58 20.76
CA PRO A 201 24.59 2.70 19.85
C PRO A 201 25.39 3.90 20.41
N PRO A 202 26.21 4.60 19.59
CA PRO A 202 26.81 5.85 20.03
C PRO A 202 25.73 6.92 20.21
N ALA A 203 25.95 7.81 21.19
CA ALA A 203 25.04 8.88 21.56
C ALA A 203 24.67 9.78 20.37
N ALA A 204 23.37 10.07 20.23
CA ALA A 204 22.85 11.00 19.23
C ALA A 204 23.26 12.44 19.57
N PRO A 205 23.70 13.26 18.59
CA PRO A 205 23.91 14.69 18.80
C PRO A 205 22.57 15.45 18.83
N PRO A 206 22.50 16.60 19.52
CA PRO A 206 21.28 17.38 19.68
C PRO A 206 20.88 18.12 18.39
N ALA A 207 19.57 18.32 18.25
CA ALA A 207 18.91 18.95 17.12
C ALA A 207 19.39 20.39 16.85
N SER A 208 19.86 20.63 15.63
CA SER A 208 19.66 21.88 14.87
C SER A 208 20.15 21.68 13.43
N GLU A 209 19.66 22.53 12.53
CA GLU A 209 20.02 22.67 11.11
C GLU A 209 19.27 21.83 10.05
N ILE A 210 18.26 22.51 9.51
CA ILE A 210 17.62 22.31 8.21
C ILE A 210 18.69 22.39 7.11
N LEU A 211 18.78 21.36 6.26
CA LEU A 211 19.43 21.47 4.96
C LEU A 211 18.45 21.12 3.85
N ARG A 212 17.81 22.16 3.30
CA ARG A 212 17.35 22.15 1.90
C ARG A 212 18.59 22.24 1.02
N LEU A 213 18.84 21.23 0.19
CA LEU A 213 19.72 21.36 -0.97
C LEU A 213 19.09 20.63 -2.15
N GLY A 214 19.16 21.30 -3.30
CA GLY A 214 18.36 21.01 -4.48
C GLY A 214 18.89 19.87 -5.34
N ALA A 215 18.11 19.59 -6.38
CA ALA A 215 18.44 18.73 -7.52
C ALA A 215 18.96 17.33 -7.17
N GLY A 216 18.12 16.51 -6.53
CA GLY A 216 18.41 15.09 -6.36
C GLY A 216 17.14 14.31 -6.10
N ARG A 217 16.98 13.15 -6.74
CA ARG A 217 15.81 12.25 -6.67
C ARG A 217 15.68 11.61 -5.29
N ILE A 218 15.41 12.41 -4.26
CA ILE A 218 15.34 12.00 -2.87
C ILE A 218 13.87 11.93 -2.46
N ALA A 219 13.44 10.79 -1.93
CA ALA A 219 12.14 10.67 -1.27
C ALA A 219 12.34 10.80 0.25
N HIS A 220 11.60 11.71 0.89
CA HIS A 220 11.59 11.87 2.34
C HIS A 220 10.41 11.08 2.92
N PHE A 221 10.66 10.35 4.02
CA PHE A 221 9.64 9.53 4.67
C PHE A 221 9.33 10.10 6.05
N TYR A 222 8.04 10.12 6.38
CA TYR A 222 7.54 10.63 7.66
C TYR A 222 6.60 9.59 8.30
N ASP A 223 6.56 9.57 9.64
CA ASP A 223 5.54 8.84 10.37
C ASP A 223 4.19 9.58 10.33
N HIS A 224 3.15 8.96 10.90
CA HIS A 224 1.81 9.54 10.93
C HIS A 224 1.69 10.78 11.83
N HIS A 225 2.69 11.05 12.68
CA HIS A 225 2.83 12.27 13.48
C HIS A 225 3.65 13.35 12.78
N GLY A 226 4.13 13.11 11.55
CA GLY A 226 4.98 14.03 10.81
C GLY A 226 6.44 14.05 11.26
N ARG A 227 6.90 13.08 12.06
CA ARG A 227 8.32 12.93 12.40
C ARG A 227 9.08 12.32 11.23
N TRP A 228 10.26 12.88 10.95
CA TRP A 228 11.14 12.39 9.89
C TRP A 228 11.68 10.99 10.24
N MET A 229 11.55 10.07 9.28
CA MET A 229 11.94 8.65 9.41
C MET A 229 13.14 8.27 8.54
N GLY A 230 13.56 9.14 7.62
CA GLY A 230 14.65 8.84 6.70
C GLY A 230 14.47 9.47 5.31
N SER A 231 15.46 9.31 4.45
CA SER A 231 15.43 9.79 3.08
C SER A 231 16.17 8.83 2.14
N VAL A 232 15.68 8.65 0.91
CA VAL A 232 16.27 7.73 -0.08
C VAL A 232 16.56 8.48 -1.37
N GLY A 233 17.81 8.52 -1.82
CA GLY A 233 18.20 9.04 -3.13
C GLY A 233 19.31 8.24 -3.80
N GLY A 234 19.19 8.05 -5.13
CA GLY A 234 20.24 7.57 -6.04
C GLY A 234 20.77 6.14 -5.80
N ARG A 235 20.43 5.20 -6.72
CA ARG A 235 20.97 3.82 -6.86
C ARG A 235 21.62 3.22 -5.60
N GLY A 236 20.83 2.55 -4.76
CA GLY A 236 21.35 1.62 -3.75
C GLY A 236 20.55 1.63 -2.45
N ASN A 237 20.03 0.46 -2.11
CA ASN A 237 19.50 0.01 -0.81
C ASN A 237 18.72 0.98 0.07
N VAL A 238 17.42 0.71 0.18
CA VAL A 238 16.57 1.24 1.24
C VAL A 238 16.82 0.43 2.51
N TYR A 239 17.56 1.00 3.46
CA TYR A 239 17.69 0.43 4.80
C TYR A 239 16.41 0.75 5.59
N TRP A 240 15.67 -0.28 5.98
CA TRP A 240 14.49 -0.17 6.81
C TRP A 240 14.87 -0.67 8.20
N ASP A 241 14.97 0.23 9.17
CA ASP A 241 15.04 -0.19 10.57
C ASP A 241 13.83 0.36 11.31
N TRP A 242 13.06 -0.55 11.91
CA TRP A 242 11.97 -0.18 12.79
C TRP A 242 11.84 -1.20 13.91
N LEU A 243 12.22 -0.74 15.12
CA LEU A 243 12.13 -1.46 16.38
C LEU A 243 11.45 -0.60 17.46
N SER A 244 10.50 0.29 17.12
CA SER A 244 9.99 1.25 18.12
C SER A 244 8.50 1.59 18.10
N SER A 245 7.60 0.69 17.68
CA SER A 245 6.24 0.71 18.26
C SER A 245 5.82 -0.68 18.72
N VAL A 246 6.71 -1.29 19.50
CA VAL A 246 6.25 -1.99 20.70
C VAL A 246 6.25 -0.93 21.79
N ASP A 247 5.05 -0.67 22.29
CA ASP A 247 4.73 0.12 23.46
C ASP A 247 5.74 -0.12 24.60
N ARG A 248 6.59 0.87 24.92
CA ARG A 248 7.46 0.81 26.12
C ARG A 248 6.70 1.20 27.40
N SER A 249 5.40 1.51 27.32
CA SER A 249 4.60 1.89 28.49
C SER A 249 4.20 0.69 29.36
N SER A 250 4.32 -0.53 28.86
CA SER A 250 3.88 -1.76 29.55
C SER A 250 5.03 -2.56 30.22
N LEU A 251 6.23 -1.98 30.33
CA LEU A 251 7.38 -2.58 31.05
C LEU A 251 7.79 -1.79 32.31
N LEU A 252 6.83 -1.19 33.01
CA LEU A 252 6.99 -0.80 34.41
C LEU A 252 6.22 -1.78 35.30
N CYS A 253 6.79 -2.99 35.43
CA CYS A 253 6.60 -3.85 36.59
C CYS A 253 8.00 -4.21 37.11
N GLU A 254 8.51 -3.35 37.98
CA GLU A 254 9.15 -3.63 39.29
C GLU A 254 9.74 -2.32 39.85
#